data_AF-A0A7X1LYR6-F1
#
_entry.id   AF-A0A7X1LYR6-F1
#
_cell.length_a   1.000
_cell.length_b   1.000
_cell.length_c   1.000
_cell.angle_alpha   90.00
_cell.angle_beta   90.00
_cell.angle_gamma   90.00
#
_symmetry.space_group_name_H-M   'P 1'
#
loop_
_entity.id
_entity.type
_entity.pdbx_description
1 polymer ?
#
loop_
_entity_poly.entity_id
_entity_poly.type
_entity_poly.pdbx_seq_one_letter_code
_entity_poly.pdbx_strand_id
1 'polypeptide(L)'
;MSNGRSITGGPESAVVSALPRPVPGIRVCVRLNLGGCGPYAHIVADVEPPGPGGGLELLSAVPEELLPREHLPALRRGLLEGLGGVAAAVLVTDGHYHDADSSDLGYLIAGRQAGRAALVGAGLLPPGEAEALRWASWPGRPRPRRRGGGRRW
;
A
#
# COMPACT_ATOMS: atom_id res chain seq x y z
N MET A 1 -7.66 -0.06 -26.81
CA MET A 1 -6.91 -1.31 -26.54
C MET A 1 -5.90 -0.97 -25.45
N SER A 2 -6.25 -1.20 -24.18
CA SER A 2 -5.41 -0.79 -23.05
C SER A 2 -4.47 -1.93 -22.68
N ASN A 3 -3.19 -1.79 -23.03
CA ASN A 3 -2.14 -2.74 -22.67
C ASN A 3 -1.73 -2.55 -21.20
N GLY A 4 -2.51 -3.07 -20.27
CA GLY A 4 -2.06 -3.25 -18.88
C GLY A 4 -1.07 -4.41 -18.82
N ARG A 5 0.23 -4.13 -18.73
CA ARG A 5 1.27 -5.17 -18.61
C ARG A 5 1.54 -5.46 -17.12
N SER A 6 1.27 -6.69 -16.71
CA SER A 6 1.56 -7.26 -15.40
C SER A 6 3.06 -7.49 -15.22
N ILE A 7 3.63 -7.02 -14.10
CA ILE A 7 5.00 -7.37 -13.69
C ILE A 7 4.97 -8.67 -12.87
N THR A 8 4.80 -9.81 -13.54
CA THR A 8 4.78 -11.12 -12.88
C THR A 8 6.20 -11.58 -12.59
N GLY A 9 6.73 -11.25 -11.42
CA GLY A 9 7.97 -11.81 -10.88
C GLY A 9 7.66 -13.00 -9.97
N GLY A 10 8.29 -14.16 -10.21
CA GLY A 10 8.19 -15.39 -9.41
C GLY A 10 8.60 -15.22 -7.94
N PRO A 11 8.54 -16.29 -7.11
CA PRO A 11 8.44 -16.16 -5.65
C PRO A 11 9.75 -15.68 -5.02
N GLU A 12 9.87 -14.37 -4.78
CA GLU A 12 10.97 -13.77 -4.00
C GLU A 12 10.79 -13.92 -2.48
N SER A 13 9.74 -14.60 -2.02
CA SER A 13 9.51 -14.94 -0.60
C SER A 13 8.62 -16.18 -0.51
N ALA A 14 8.87 -17.06 0.47
CA ALA A 14 7.98 -18.18 0.74
C ALA A 14 6.58 -17.62 1.08
N VAL A 15 5.60 -17.86 0.21
CA VAL A 15 4.20 -17.49 0.47
C VAL A 15 3.74 -18.26 1.69
N VAL A 16 3.40 -17.55 2.75
CA VAL A 16 2.96 -18.15 4.02
C VAL A 16 1.44 -18.35 4.00
N SER A 17 0.71 -17.43 3.37
CA SER A 17 -0.74 -17.45 3.24
C SER A 17 -1.22 -16.52 2.13
N ALA A 18 -2.51 -16.57 1.78
CA ALA A 18 -3.14 -15.67 0.82
C ALA A 18 -4.04 -14.66 1.54
N LEU A 19 -4.20 -13.47 0.97
CA LEU A 19 -5.15 -12.48 1.47
C LEU A 19 -6.58 -13.05 1.39
N PRO A 20 -7.34 -13.11 2.50
CA PRO A 20 -8.60 -13.86 2.54
C PRO A 20 -9.79 -13.11 1.95
N ARG A 21 -9.71 -11.79 1.80
CA ARG A 21 -10.80 -10.95 1.31
C ARG A 21 -10.26 -9.64 0.72
N PRO A 22 -11.01 -9.03 -0.20
CA PRO A 22 -10.63 -7.76 -0.78
C PRO A 22 -10.65 -6.61 0.24
N VAL A 23 -9.74 -5.66 0.04
CA VAL A 23 -9.67 -4.38 0.77
C VAL A 23 -9.55 -3.27 -0.28
N PRO A 24 -10.67 -2.67 -0.70
CA PRO A 24 -10.67 -1.65 -1.74
C PRO A 24 -10.26 -0.28 -1.19
N GLY A 25 -9.84 0.61 -2.08
CA GLY A 25 -9.69 2.03 -1.82
C GLY A 25 -8.67 2.37 -0.74
N ILE A 26 -7.59 1.58 -0.63
CA ILE A 26 -6.48 1.92 0.25
C ILE A 26 -5.76 3.12 -0.37
N ARG A 27 -5.94 4.29 0.25
CA ARG A 27 -5.25 5.52 -0.10
C ARG A 27 -4.04 5.70 0.80
N VAL A 28 -2.87 5.90 0.19
CA VAL A 28 -1.64 6.20 0.92
C VAL A 28 -1.03 7.49 0.40
N CYS A 29 -0.80 8.45 1.28
CA CYS A 29 -0.12 9.70 0.96
C CYS A 29 1.07 9.90 1.90
N VAL A 30 2.27 9.58 1.41
CA VAL A 30 3.53 9.82 2.12
C VAL A 30 3.94 11.26 1.85
N ARG A 31 4.09 12.02 2.94
CA ARG A 31 4.62 13.39 2.94
C ARG A 31 5.55 13.53 4.14
N LEU A 32 6.85 13.50 3.89
CA LEU A 32 7.87 13.79 4.88
C LEU A 32 8.57 15.08 4.47
N ASN A 33 8.51 16.09 5.32
CA ASN A 33 9.27 17.33 5.11
C ASN A 33 10.50 17.29 6.00
N LEU A 34 11.62 16.75 5.49
CA LEU A 34 12.91 16.76 6.18
C LEU A 34 13.68 18.04 5.83
N GLY A 35 13.16 19.19 6.30
CA GLY A 35 13.84 20.48 6.09
C GLY A 35 13.67 21.08 4.68
N GLY A 36 12.51 20.86 4.04
CA GLY A 36 12.16 21.48 2.75
C GLY A 36 12.12 20.50 1.58
N CYS A 37 12.79 19.35 1.70
CA CYS A 37 12.72 18.23 0.77
C CYS A 37 12.49 16.94 1.56
N GLY A 38 11.71 16.01 1.03
CA GLY A 38 11.63 14.67 1.59
C GLY A 38 10.66 13.80 0.80
N PRO A 39 10.62 12.50 1.08
CA PRO A 39 9.98 11.56 0.19
C PRO A 39 8.47 11.81 0.09
N TYR A 40 8.01 12.10 -1.12
CA TYR A 40 6.60 12.14 -1.48
C TYR A 40 6.21 10.88 -2.27
N ALA A 41 5.00 10.38 -2.00
CA ALA A 41 4.31 9.43 -2.86
C ALA A 41 2.81 9.47 -2.57
N HIS A 42 1.99 9.31 -3.59
CA HIS A 42 0.54 9.20 -3.43
C HIS A 42 0.00 8.11 -4.34
N ILE A 43 -0.68 7.13 -3.74
CA ILE A 43 -1.34 6.04 -4.44
C ILE A 43 -2.73 5.79 -3.85
N VAL A 44 -3.63 5.28 -4.69
CA VAL A 44 -4.85 4.59 -4.29
C VAL A 44 -4.81 3.23 -4.93
N ALA A 45 -5.01 2.19 -4.13
CA ALA A 45 -4.98 0.82 -4.61
C ALA A 45 -6.13 -0.01 -4.03
N ASP A 46 -6.63 -0.91 -4.88
CA ASP A 46 -7.48 -2.01 -4.49
C ASP A 46 -6.59 -3.24 -4.29
N VAL A 47 -6.77 -3.94 -3.16
CA VAL A 47 -6.00 -5.14 -2.85
C VAL A 47 -6.94 -6.31 -2.72
N GLU A 48 -6.69 -7.35 -3.50
CA GLU A 48 -7.55 -8.52 -3.64
C GLU A 48 -6.78 -9.81 -3.30
N PRO A 49 -7.51 -10.92 -3.00
CA PRO A 49 -6.92 -12.26 -3.01
C PRO A 49 -6.10 -12.50 -4.29
N PRO A 50 -5.00 -13.26 -4.21
CA PRO A 50 -4.11 -13.47 -5.34
C PRO A 50 -4.83 -14.26 -6.45
N GLY A 51 -4.38 -14.04 -7.69
CA GLY A 51 -4.80 -14.86 -8.82
C GLY A 51 -4.30 -16.32 -8.73
N PRO A 52 -4.61 -17.15 -9.74
CA PRO A 52 -4.25 -18.57 -9.77
C PRO A 52 -2.73 -18.83 -9.65
N GLY A 53 -1.90 -17.86 -10.03
CA GLY A 53 -0.44 -17.94 -9.94
C GLY A 53 0.11 -17.79 -8.50
N GLY A 54 -0.70 -17.26 -7.58
CA GLY A 54 -0.26 -16.95 -6.23
C GLY A 54 0.78 -15.82 -6.17
N GLY A 55 1.28 -15.54 -4.96
CA GLY A 55 2.29 -14.50 -4.74
C GLY A 55 1.77 -13.07 -4.78
N LEU A 56 2.66 -12.12 -5.03
CA LEU A 56 2.32 -10.70 -5.18
C LEU A 56 2.23 -10.34 -6.67
N GLU A 57 1.05 -9.87 -7.08
CA GLU A 57 0.82 -9.27 -8.38
C GLU A 57 0.63 -7.75 -8.21
N LEU A 58 1.33 -6.95 -9.01
CA LEU A 58 1.15 -5.50 -9.05
C LEU A 58 0.75 -5.08 -10.47
N LEU A 59 -0.41 -4.46 -10.57
CA LEU A 59 -0.98 -3.89 -11.77
C LEU A 59 -1.20 -2.38 -11.58
N SER A 60 -0.88 -1.61 -12.60
CA SER A 60 -1.18 -0.18 -12.65
C SER A 60 -2.25 0.07 -13.71
N ALA A 61 -3.39 0.63 -13.29
CA ALA A 61 -4.42 1.16 -14.19
C ALA A 61 -4.27 2.67 -14.44
N VAL A 62 -3.27 3.30 -13.81
CA VAL A 62 -3.04 4.74 -13.90
C VAL A 62 -2.08 5.10 -15.04
N PRO A 63 -2.26 6.27 -15.67
CA PRO A 63 -1.31 6.84 -16.64
C PRO A 63 0.07 7.11 -16.03
N GLU A 64 1.11 7.13 -16.86
CA GLU A 64 2.50 7.34 -16.40
C GLU A 64 2.73 8.74 -15.84
N GLU A 65 1.91 9.72 -16.24
CA GLU A 65 1.96 11.09 -15.71
C GLU A 65 1.53 11.17 -14.24
N LEU A 66 0.74 10.19 -13.77
CA LEU A 66 0.26 10.09 -12.39
C LEU A 66 1.11 9.14 -11.55
N LEU A 67 1.69 8.12 -12.18
CA LEU A 67 2.61 7.17 -11.57
C LEU A 67 3.64 6.69 -12.60
N PRO A 68 4.83 7.31 -12.61
CA PRO A 68 5.90 6.90 -13.50
C PRO A 68 6.35 5.45 -13.26
N ARG A 69 6.68 4.74 -14.33
CA ARG A 69 6.96 3.29 -14.29
C ARG A 69 8.23 2.95 -13.52
N GLU A 70 9.19 3.88 -13.46
CA GLU A 70 10.43 3.76 -12.71
C GLU A 70 10.20 3.58 -11.20
N HIS A 71 9.06 4.04 -10.68
CA HIS A 71 8.71 3.92 -9.26
C HIS A 71 7.96 2.62 -8.93
N LEU A 72 7.44 1.90 -9.93
CA LEU A 72 6.73 0.64 -9.71
C LEU A 72 7.58 -0.45 -9.03
N PRO A 73 8.89 -0.62 -9.33
CA PRO A 73 9.76 -1.53 -8.58
C PRO A 73 9.87 -1.17 -7.10
N ALA A 74 10.01 0.12 -6.76
CA ALA A 74 10.07 0.59 -5.39
C ALA A 74 8.76 0.33 -4.65
N LEU A 75 7.64 0.62 -5.31
CA LEU A 75 6.30 0.33 -4.80
C LEU A 75 6.10 -1.18 -4.55
N ARG A 76 6.47 -2.04 -5.52
CA ARG A 76 6.39 -3.50 -5.40
C ARG A 76 7.21 -4.00 -4.22
N ARG A 77 8.45 -3.52 -4.07
CA ARG A 77 9.30 -3.87 -2.92
C ARG A 77 8.63 -3.48 -1.60
N GLY A 78 8.07 -2.27 -1.54
CA GLY A 78 7.33 -1.83 -0.36
C GLY A 78 6.15 -2.75 -0.04
N LEU A 79 5.37 -3.15 -1.04
CA LEU A 79 4.24 -4.07 -0.89
C LEU A 79 4.69 -5.44 -0.37
N LEU A 80 5.78 -6.02 -0.92
CA LEU A 80 6.35 -7.27 -0.42
C LEU A 80 6.71 -7.18 1.07
N GLU A 81 7.39 -6.11 1.47
CA GLU A 81 7.81 -5.86 2.85
C GLU A 81 6.59 -5.61 3.78
N GLY A 82 5.55 -4.96 3.27
CA GLY A 82 4.32 -4.68 4.01
C GLY A 82 3.43 -5.92 4.22
N LEU A 83 3.33 -6.77 3.20
CA LEU A 83 2.52 -7.99 3.20
C LEU A 83 3.19 -9.14 3.96
N GLY A 84 4.52 -9.13 4.12
CA GLY A 84 5.22 -10.07 4.99
C GLY A 84 5.03 -11.55 4.62
N GLY A 85 5.00 -11.86 3.32
CA GLY A 85 4.80 -13.22 2.82
C GLY A 85 3.34 -13.61 2.55
N VAL A 86 2.38 -12.68 2.71
CA VAL A 86 0.99 -12.87 2.27
C VAL A 86 0.87 -12.58 0.78
N ALA A 87 0.34 -13.53 0.02
CA ALA A 87 0.03 -13.37 -1.40
C ALA A 87 -1.20 -12.49 -1.61
N ALA A 88 -1.14 -11.58 -2.57
CA ALA A 88 -2.21 -10.64 -2.90
C ALA A 88 -2.05 -10.09 -4.34
N ALA A 89 -3.16 -9.71 -4.96
CA ALA A 89 -3.17 -8.91 -6.17
C ALA A 89 -3.43 -7.45 -5.82
N VAL A 90 -2.62 -6.54 -6.35
CA VAL A 90 -2.70 -5.10 -6.08
C VAL A 90 -2.94 -4.37 -7.39
N LEU A 91 -4.06 -3.65 -7.47
CA LEU A 91 -4.39 -2.78 -8.58
C LEU A 91 -4.30 -1.32 -8.14
N VAL A 92 -3.33 -0.58 -8.68
CA VAL A 92 -3.26 0.88 -8.48
C VAL A 92 -4.30 1.54 -9.38
N THR A 93 -5.27 2.21 -8.77
CA THR A 93 -6.43 2.82 -9.45
C THR A 93 -6.34 4.34 -9.56
N ASP A 94 -5.55 4.98 -8.69
CA ASP A 94 -5.26 6.41 -8.74
C ASP A 94 -3.86 6.67 -8.14
N GLY A 95 -3.28 7.81 -8.44
CA GLY A 95 -1.96 8.21 -7.97
C GLY A 95 -1.66 9.64 -8.31
N HIS A 96 -0.77 10.29 -7.56
CA HIS A 96 -0.25 11.60 -7.92
C HIS A 96 1.27 11.59 -7.84
N TYR A 97 1.88 12.20 -8.85
CA TYR A 97 3.32 12.38 -8.97
C TYR A 97 3.64 13.88 -9.02
N HIS A 98 4.80 14.22 -8.44
CA HIS A 98 5.39 15.55 -8.48
C HIS A 98 6.90 15.39 -8.70
N ASP A 99 7.42 15.99 -9.76
CA ASP A 99 8.80 15.81 -10.24
C ASP A 99 9.86 16.11 -9.17
N ALA A 100 9.69 17.21 -8.41
CA ALA A 100 10.68 17.63 -7.42
C ALA A 100 10.62 16.86 -6.08
N ASP A 101 9.47 16.28 -5.72
CA ASP A 101 9.24 15.73 -4.38
C ASP A 101 9.10 14.20 -4.38
N SER A 102 8.67 13.62 -5.50
CA SER A 102 8.43 12.19 -5.61
C SER A 102 9.74 11.43 -5.66
N SER A 103 9.81 10.31 -4.96
CA SER A 103 11.03 9.50 -4.90
C SER A 103 10.71 8.03 -4.69
N ASP A 104 11.64 7.17 -5.10
CA ASP A 104 11.55 5.72 -4.87
C ASP A 104 11.35 5.38 -3.39
N LEU A 105 12.01 6.11 -2.49
CA LEU A 105 11.83 5.92 -1.06
C LEU A 105 10.39 6.22 -0.62
N GLY A 106 9.76 7.26 -1.19
CA GLY A 106 8.36 7.58 -0.96
C GLY A 106 7.45 6.43 -1.38
N TYR A 107 7.64 5.91 -2.60
CA TYR A 107 6.83 4.80 -3.13
C TYR A 107 7.08 3.48 -2.40
N LEU A 108 8.30 3.21 -1.93
CA LEU A 108 8.60 2.08 -1.06
C LEU A 108 7.85 2.18 0.27
N ILE A 109 7.88 3.34 0.90
CA ILE A 109 7.12 3.59 2.14
C ILE A 109 5.62 3.45 1.87
N ALA A 110 5.13 3.98 0.74
CA ALA A 110 3.72 3.91 0.38
C ALA A 110 3.27 2.46 0.18
N GLY A 111 4.09 1.64 -0.49
CA GLY A 111 3.85 0.21 -0.65
C GLY A 111 3.79 -0.53 0.69
N ARG A 112 4.73 -0.24 1.61
CA ARG A 112 4.72 -0.86 2.95
C ARG A 112 3.44 -0.53 3.72
N GLN A 113 3.03 0.73 3.68
CA GLN A 113 1.80 1.22 4.30
C GLN A 113 0.56 0.57 3.68
N ALA A 114 0.51 0.47 2.36
CA ALA A 114 -0.61 -0.16 1.64
C ALA A 114 -0.72 -1.66 1.94
N GLY A 115 0.41 -2.39 1.93
CA GLY A 115 0.45 -3.81 2.28
C GLY A 115 -0.02 -4.06 3.72
N ARG A 116 0.49 -3.30 4.70
CA ARG A 116 0.04 -3.40 6.09
C ARG A 116 -1.43 -3.03 6.25
N ALA A 117 -1.91 -2.00 5.55
CA ALA A 117 -3.31 -1.61 5.54
C ALA A 117 -4.20 -2.72 5.00
N ALA A 118 -3.78 -3.42 3.95
CA ALA A 118 -4.49 -4.58 3.42
C ALA A 118 -4.57 -5.71 4.45
N LEU A 119 -3.50 -6.01 5.17
CA LEU A 119 -3.52 -7.06 6.21
C LEU A 119 -4.46 -6.70 7.37
N VAL A 120 -4.44 -5.47 7.86
CA VAL A 120 -5.39 -5.00 8.89
C VAL A 120 -6.81 -5.02 8.34
N GLY A 121 -6.98 -4.47 7.13
CA GLY A 121 -8.25 -4.39 6.43
C GLY A 121 -8.87 -5.75 6.20
N ALA A 122 -8.07 -6.79 5.95
CA ALA A 122 -8.48 -8.18 5.76
C ALA A 122 -8.60 -8.98 7.06
N GLY A 123 -8.14 -8.45 8.20
CA GLY A 123 -8.21 -9.09 9.51
C GLY A 123 -7.07 -10.07 9.81
N LEU A 124 -5.97 -9.99 9.05
CA LEU A 124 -4.74 -10.75 9.30
C LEU A 124 -3.81 -10.08 10.32
N LEU A 125 -3.99 -8.78 10.55
CA LEU A 125 -3.31 -8.03 11.61
C LEU A 125 -4.32 -7.43 12.60
N PRO A 126 -3.94 -7.26 13.88
CA PRO A 126 -4.83 -6.70 14.88
C PRO A 126 -5.20 -5.26 14.55
N PRO A 127 -6.43 -4.79 14.90
CA PRO A 127 -6.89 -3.44 14.58
C PRO A 127 -5.98 -2.30 15.08
N GLY A 128 -5.23 -2.52 16.17
CA GLY A 128 -4.30 -1.53 16.73
C GLY A 128 -3.14 -1.16 15.80
N GLU A 129 -2.75 -2.06 14.89
CA GLU A 129 -1.73 -1.78 13.87
C GLU A 129 -2.16 -0.62 12.95
N ALA A 130 -3.46 -0.39 12.78
CA ALA A 130 -3.97 0.74 12.00
C ALA A 130 -3.47 2.10 12.51
N GLU A 131 -3.15 2.23 13.81
CA GLU A 131 -2.67 3.48 14.41
C GLU A 131 -1.27 3.87 13.91
N ALA A 132 -0.41 2.88 13.64
CA ALA A 132 0.93 3.10 13.08
C ALA A 132 0.88 3.52 11.60
N LEU A 133 -0.21 3.20 10.90
CA LEU A 133 -0.40 3.48 9.48
C LEU A 133 -0.90 4.92 9.22
N ARG A 134 -0.14 5.90 9.72
CA ARG A 134 -0.55 7.32 9.72
C ARG A 134 -0.80 7.93 8.33
N TRP A 135 -0.19 7.36 7.29
CA TRP A 135 -0.34 7.83 5.91
C TRP A 135 -1.40 7.07 5.11
N ALA A 136 -1.96 6.00 5.68
CA ALA A 136 -2.93 5.15 5.01
C ALA A 136 -4.35 5.40 5.53
N SER A 137 -5.31 5.39 4.61
CA SER A 137 -6.74 5.35 4.91
C SER A 137 -7.44 4.38 3.96
N TRP A 138 -8.51 3.74 4.43
CA TRP A 138 -9.32 2.83 3.64
C TRP A 138 -10.73 2.73 4.24
N PRO A 139 -11.73 2.30 3.47
CA PRO A 139 -13.08 2.04 3.98
C PRO A 139 -13.06 1.03 5.13
N GLY A 140 -13.69 1.37 6.25
CA GLY A 140 -13.75 0.49 7.42
C GLY A 140 -12.45 0.43 8.25
N ARG A 141 -11.50 1.35 8.03
CA ARG A 141 -10.31 1.49 8.89
C ARG A 141 -10.71 1.55 10.37
N PRO A 142 -10.15 0.70 11.25
CA PRO A 142 -10.43 0.74 12.67
C PRO A 142 -10.16 2.13 13.26
N ARG A 143 -11.10 2.63 14.06
CA ARG A 143 -10.90 3.91 14.78
C ARG A 143 -10.03 3.65 16.01
N PRO A 144 -9.10 4.56 16.33
CA PRO A 144 -8.38 4.48 17.59
C PRO A 144 -9.39 4.46 18.73
N ARG A 145 -9.17 3.61 19.73
CA ARG A 145 -9.97 3.65 20.95
C ARG A 145 -9.68 4.99 21.63
N ARG A 146 -10.68 5.87 21.72
CA ARG A 146 -10.60 7.08 22.56
C ARG A 146 -10.18 6.61 23.96
N ARG A 147 -8.95 6.92 24.40
CA ARG A 147 -8.59 6.80 25.82
C ARG A 147 -9.60 7.65 26.58
N GLY A 148 -10.45 7.00 27.39
CA GLY A 148 -11.46 7.70 28.17
C GLY A 148 -10.78 8.81 28.97
N GLY A 149 -11.22 10.06 28.75
CA GLY A 149 -10.76 11.20 29.51
C GLY A 149 -11.14 10.98 30.97
N GLY A 150 -10.20 10.46 31.75
CA GLY A 150 -10.28 10.48 33.20
C GLY A 150 -10.40 11.93 33.61
N ARG A 151 -11.59 12.31 34.07
CA ARG A 151 -11.82 13.58 34.76
C ARG A 151 -10.78 13.67 35.88
N ARG A 152 -9.81 14.58 35.73
CA ARG A 152 -8.97 14.99 36.85
C ARG A 152 -9.86 15.89 37.71
N TRP A 153 -10.01 15.49 38.98
CA TRP A 153 -10.69 16.25 40.02
C TRP A 153 -9.80 17.42 40.46
#